data_AF-B0QZZ3-F1
#
_entry.id   AF-B0QZZ3-F1
#
_cell.length_a   1.000
_cell.length_b   1.000
_cell.length_c   1.000
_cell.angle_alpha   90.00
_cell.angle_beta   90.00
_cell.angle_gamma   90.00
#
_symmetry.space_group_name_H-M   'P 1'
#
loop_
_entity.id
_entity.type
_entity.pdbx_description
1 polymer ?
#
loop_
_entity_poly.entity_id
_entity_poly.type
_entity_poly.pdbx_seq_one_letter_code
_entity_poly.pdbx_strand_id
1 'polypeptide(L)'
;MASVPVYCLCRLPYDVTRFMIECDMCQDWFHGSCVGVEEEKAADIDLYHCPNCEVLHGPSIMKKRRGSSKGHDTHKGKPVKTGSPTFVRELRSRTFDSSDEVILKPTGNQLTVEFLEENSFSVPIL
;
A
#
# COMPACT_ATOMS: atom_id res chain seq x y z
N MET A 1 20.94 34.52 -16.55
CA MET A 1 20.91 33.05 -16.47
C MET A 1 19.69 32.67 -15.66
N ALA A 2 18.76 31.89 -16.21
CA ALA A 2 17.65 31.37 -15.42
C ALA A 2 18.18 30.23 -14.55
N SER A 3 18.12 30.38 -13.23
CA SER A 3 18.47 29.31 -12.29
C SER A 3 17.39 28.24 -12.31
N VAL A 4 17.79 26.97 -12.27
CA VAL A 4 16.86 25.84 -12.16
C VAL A 4 16.08 25.96 -10.85
N PRO A 5 14.73 25.88 -10.85
CA PRO A 5 13.95 25.89 -9.62
C PRO A 5 14.35 24.76 -8.68
N VAL A 6 14.44 25.07 -7.38
CA VAL A 6 14.73 24.09 -6.33
C VAL A 6 13.57 24.02 -5.36
N TYR A 7 13.34 22.82 -4.83
CA TYR A 7 12.21 22.52 -3.96
C TYR A 7 12.69 21.85 -2.69
N CYS A 8 11.75 21.59 -1.78
CA CYS A 8 11.95 20.83 -0.56
C CYS A 8 12.95 21.48 0.41
N LEU A 9 13.07 20.90 1.60
CA LEU A 9 14.04 21.28 2.62
C LEU A 9 15.50 21.05 2.15
N CYS A 10 15.71 20.12 1.22
CA CYS A 10 17.03 19.79 0.69
C CYS A 10 17.49 20.71 -0.46
N ARG A 11 16.63 21.62 -0.95
CA ARG A 11 16.94 22.57 -2.02
C ARG A 11 17.56 21.94 -3.26
N LEU A 12 16.99 20.81 -3.68
CA LEU A 12 17.36 20.12 -4.91
C LEU A 12 16.34 20.40 -6.02
N PRO A 13 16.74 20.34 -7.30
CA PRO A 13 15.82 20.36 -8.43
C PRO A 13 14.82 19.20 -8.37
N TYR A 14 13.74 19.33 -9.14
CA TYR A 14 12.76 18.26 -9.32
C TYR A 14 13.39 17.01 -9.96
N ASP A 15 13.04 15.85 -9.44
CA ASP A 15 13.42 14.52 -9.94
C ASP A 15 12.16 13.68 -10.10
N VAL A 16 11.83 13.30 -11.34
CA VAL A 16 10.64 12.52 -11.70
C VAL A 16 10.58 11.14 -11.04
N THR A 17 11.71 10.61 -10.57
CA THR A 17 11.78 9.29 -9.94
C THR A 17 11.47 9.33 -8.45
N ARG A 18 11.39 10.54 -7.86
CA ARG A 18 11.19 10.73 -6.44
C ARG A 18 9.78 11.25 -6.17
N PHE A 19 9.03 10.48 -5.38
CA PHE A 19 7.72 10.92 -4.89
C PHE A 19 7.83 12.25 -4.12
N MET A 20 6.94 13.20 -4.46
CA MET A 20 6.81 14.49 -3.79
C MET A 20 5.36 14.79 -3.45
N ILE A 21 5.16 15.58 -2.39
CA ILE A 21 3.86 16.06 -1.91
C ILE A 21 3.91 17.58 -1.72
N GLU A 22 2.84 18.28 -2.11
CA GLU A 22 2.70 19.74 -2.00
C GLU A 22 2.13 20.13 -0.64
N CYS A 23 2.70 21.15 0.00
CA CYS A 23 2.17 21.71 1.24
C CYS A 23 1.05 22.72 0.96
N ASP A 24 -0.13 22.50 1.51
CA ASP A 24 -1.30 23.38 1.32
C ASP A 24 -1.10 24.79 1.89
N MET A 25 -0.18 24.97 2.85
CA MET A 25 0.07 26.26 3.50
C MET A 25 1.12 27.13 2.78
N CYS A 26 2.23 26.54 2.33
CA CYS A 26 3.31 27.30 1.69
C CYS A 26 3.43 27.08 0.18
N GLN A 27 2.68 26.14 -0.39
CA GLN A 27 2.68 25.79 -1.82
C GLN A 27 4.08 25.36 -2.35
N ASP A 28 4.98 24.95 -1.44
CA ASP A 28 6.26 24.33 -1.79
C ASP A 28 6.10 22.79 -1.81
N TRP A 29 6.98 22.13 -2.56
CA TRP A 29 6.95 20.69 -2.81
C TRP A 29 8.04 19.97 -2.02
N PHE A 30 7.69 18.85 -1.40
CA PHE A 30 8.58 18.12 -0.51
C PHE A 30 8.73 16.66 -0.95
N HIS A 31 9.97 16.17 -1.02
CA HIS A 31 10.20 14.74 -1.22
C HIS A 31 9.64 13.97 -0.03
N GLY A 32 8.83 12.94 -0.28
CA GLY A 32 8.25 12.13 0.79
C GLY A 32 9.31 11.60 1.77
N SER A 33 10.47 11.15 1.25
CA SER A 33 11.60 10.70 2.07
C SER A 33 12.26 11.78 2.93
N CYS A 34 12.18 13.06 2.54
CA CYS A 34 12.70 14.17 3.33
C CYS A 34 11.76 14.58 4.48
N VAL A 35 10.48 14.22 4.40
CA VAL A 35 9.44 14.66 5.35
C VAL A 35 8.70 13.49 6.00
N GLY A 36 9.17 12.25 5.81
CA GLY A 36 8.60 11.05 6.44
C GLY A 36 7.22 10.63 5.89
N VAL A 37 6.90 11.00 4.64
CA VAL A 37 5.64 10.62 3.99
C VAL A 37 5.91 9.57 2.92
N GLU A 38 5.35 8.38 3.14
CA GLU A 38 5.33 7.30 2.14
C GLU A 38 4.26 7.59 1.08
N GLU A 39 4.51 7.17 -0.16
CA GLU A 39 3.59 7.38 -1.29
C GLU A 39 2.20 6.77 -1.05
N GLU A 40 2.13 5.57 -0.45
CA GLU A 40 0.86 4.92 -0.12
C GLU A 40 0.04 5.74 0.90
N LYS A 41 0.70 6.33 1.91
CA LYS A 41 0.05 7.13 2.95
C LYS A 41 -0.41 8.49 2.43
N ALA A 42 0.23 9.02 1.39
CA ALA A 42 -0.17 10.29 0.79
C ALA A 42 -1.60 10.26 0.25
N ALA A 43 -2.08 9.09 -0.21
CA ALA A 43 -3.46 8.92 -0.66
C ALA A 43 -4.49 9.17 0.46
N ASP A 44 -4.10 9.00 1.72
CA ASP A 44 -4.95 9.24 2.89
C ASP A 44 -4.84 10.67 3.45
N ILE A 45 -3.87 11.47 3.00
CA ILE A 45 -3.75 12.88 3.39
C ILE A 45 -4.73 13.71 2.54
N ASP A 46 -5.55 14.53 3.19
CA ASP A 46 -6.49 15.45 2.53
C ASP A 46 -5.81 16.79 2.27
N LEU A 47 -5.17 17.35 3.32
CA LEU A 47 -4.36 18.56 3.24
C LEU A 47 -3.02 18.30 3.94
N TYR A 48 -1.92 18.45 3.21
CA TYR A 48 -0.57 18.24 3.72
C TYR A 48 0.01 19.54 4.27
N HIS A 49 0.51 19.48 5.50
CA HIS A 49 1.33 20.54 6.10
C HIS A 49 2.75 20.04 6.27
N CYS A 50 3.72 20.78 5.72
CA CYS A 50 5.14 20.48 5.89
C CYS A 50 5.59 20.76 7.34
N PRO A 51 6.76 20.23 7.77
CA PRO A 51 7.23 20.37 9.16
C PRO A 51 7.31 21.82 9.66
N ASN A 52 7.59 22.78 8.78
CA ASN A 52 7.63 24.21 9.13
C ASN A 52 6.22 24.81 9.30
N CYS A 53 5.29 24.46 8.41
CA CYS A 53 3.92 24.96 8.45
C CYS A 53 3.11 24.29 9.56
N GLU A 54 3.44 23.05 9.93
CA GLU A 54 2.79 22.31 11.01
C GLU A 54 2.85 23.07 12.35
N VAL A 55 3.96 23.75 12.62
CA VAL A 55 4.16 24.52 13.86
C VAL A 55 3.11 25.63 14.03
N LEU A 56 2.65 26.23 12.93
CA LEU A 56 1.74 27.38 12.95
C LEU A 56 0.29 27.00 12.59
N HIS A 57 0.12 26.04 11.69
CA HIS A 57 -1.18 25.67 11.11
C HIS A 57 -1.70 24.33 11.63
N GLY A 58 -0.94 23.65 12.50
CA GLY A 58 -1.25 22.32 13.02
C GLY A 58 -0.87 21.21 12.04
N PRO A 59 -1.08 19.93 12.42
CA PRO A 59 -0.69 18.79 11.61
C PRO A 59 -1.47 18.70 10.30
N SER A 60 -0.99 17.85 9.38
CA SER A 60 -1.70 17.49 8.16
C SER A 60 -3.10 16.95 8.46
N ILE A 61 -4.08 17.32 7.63
CA ILE A 61 -5.47 16.89 7.76
C ILE A 61 -5.64 15.59 6.97
N MET A 62 -6.00 14.52 7.67
CA MET A 62 -6.24 13.22 7.05
C MET A 62 -7.66 13.13 6.48
N LYS A 63 -7.82 12.42 5.36
CA LYS A 63 -9.13 12.11 4.80
C LYS A 63 -9.96 11.43 5.85
N LYS A 64 -11.19 11.93 6.04
CA LYS A 64 -12.17 11.26 6.90
C LYS A 64 -12.45 9.90 6.28
N ARG A 65 -11.86 8.85 6.87
CA ARG A 65 -12.33 7.49 6.63
C ARG A 65 -13.82 7.53 6.95
N ARG A 66 -14.67 7.39 5.94
CA ARG A 66 -16.10 7.13 6.15
C ARG A 66 -16.20 5.75 6.77
N GLY A 67 -15.87 5.67 8.06
CA GLY A 67 -16.17 4.57 8.91
C GLY A 67 -17.67 4.41 8.87
N SER A 68 -18.07 3.16 8.70
CA SER A 68 -19.43 2.64 8.78
C SER A 68 -20.04 2.89 10.17
N SER A 69 -20.23 4.17 10.53
CA SER A 69 -20.76 4.64 11.82
C SER A 69 -21.68 5.85 11.60
N LYS A 70 -22.59 5.72 10.64
CA LYS A 70 -23.97 6.20 10.76
C LYS A 70 -24.81 5.19 9.99
N GLY A 71 -25.73 4.53 10.68
CA GLY A 71 -26.79 3.75 10.05
C GLY A 71 -27.52 4.64 9.05
N HIS A 72 -27.24 4.42 7.78
CA HIS A 72 -28.16 4.70 6.70
C HIS A 72 -28.35 3.38 5.99
N ASP A 73 -29.56 2.85 6.14
CA ASP A 73 -30.07 1.59 5.64
C ASP A 73 -30.11 1.55 4.10
N THR A 74 -28.97 1.73 3.41
CA THR A 74 -28.94 1.75 1.94
C THR A 74 -27.57 1.44 1.35
N HIS A 75 -27.13 0.19 1.47
CA HIS A 75 -26.37 -0.46 0.41
C HIS A 75 -26.65 -1.97 0.41
N LYS A 76 -27.91 -2.34 0.10
CA LYS A 76 -28.14 -3.63 -0.54
C LYS A 76 -27.47 -3.57 -1.92
N GLY A 77 -26.34 -4.27 -2.11
CA GLY A 77 -25.88 -4.62 -3.46
C GLY A 77 -24.43 -4.32 -3.88
N LYS A 78 -23.54 -3.79 -3.02
CA LYS A 78 -22.11 -3.68 -3.39
C LYS A 78 -21.31 -4.89 -2.88
N PRO A 79 -20.58 -5.62 -3.73
CA PRO A 79 -19.77 -6.75 -3.30
C PRO A 79 -18.65 -6.31 -2.37
N VAL A 80 -18.28 -7.17 -1.42
CA VAL A 80 -17.14 -6.97 -0.53
C VAL A 80 -15.86 -6.92 -1.37
N LYS A 81 -15.02 -5.89 -1.15
CA LYS A 81 -13.76 -5.73 -1.87
C LYS A 81 -12.69 -6.68 -1.32
N THR A 82 -11.95 -7.35 -2.21
CA THR A 82 -10.75 -8.15 -1.89
C THR A 82 -9.75 -7.32 -1.08
N GLY A 83 -9.16 -7.92 -0.06
CA GLY A 83 -8.20 -7.26 0.85
C GLY A 83 -8.82 -6.38 1.93
N SER A 84 -10.14 -6.09 1.89
CA SER A 84 -10.80 -5.37 2.98
C SER A 84 -10.82 -6.20 4.28
N PRO A 85 -10.89 -5.57 5.47
CA PRO A 85 -10.98 -6.31 6.74
C PRO A 85 -12.16 -7.29 6.79
N THR A 86 -13.30 -6.90 6.20
CA THR A 86 -14.47 -7.79 6.08
C THR A 86 -14.18 -8.98 5.19
N PHE A 87 -13.56 -8.78 4.02
CA PHE A 87 -13.14 -9.87 3.14
C PHE A 87 -12.18 -10.83 3.86
N VAL A 88 -11.18 -10.31 4.57
CA VAL A 88 -10.21 -11.14 5.30
C VAL A 88 -10.90 -11.96 6.38
N ARG A 89 -11.84 -11.37 7.12
CA ARG A 89 -12.63 -12.09 8.13
C ARG A 89 -13.48 -13.20 7.49
N GLU A 90 -14.17 -12.89 6.40
CA GLU A 90 -14.96 -13.87 5.66
C GLU A 90 -14.08 -14.99 5.11
N LEU A 91 -12.94 -14.66 4.50
CA LEU A 91 -12.01 -15.64 3.93
C LEU A 91 -11.46 -16.58 5.01
N ARG A 92 -11.07 -16.06 6.18
CA ARG A 92 -10.60 -16.89 7.31
C ARG A 92 -11.66 -17.82 7.88
N SER A 93 -12.94 -17.48 7.72
CA SER A 93 -14.05 -18.31 8.19
C SER A 93 -14.51 -19.36 7.17
N ARG A 94 -13.97 -19.33 5.94
CA ARG A 94 -14.31 -20.33 4.91
C ARG A 94 -13.55 -21.62 5.17
N THR A 95 -14.21 -22.72 4.84
CA THR A 95 -13.62 -24.06 4.78
C THR A 95 -13.18 -24.34 3.35
N PHE A 96 -11.96 -24.84 3.19
CA PHE A 96 -11.38 -25.26 1.91
C PHE A 96 -10.84 -26.68 2.07
N ASP A 97 -10.77 -27.43 0.97
CA ASP A 97 -10.09 -28.72 0.96
C ASP A 97 -8.60 -28.52 1.27
N SER A 98 -8.01 -29.52 1.93
CA SER A 98 -6.60 -29.42 2.30
C SER A 98 -5.74 -29.43 1.05
N SER A 99 -4.73 -28.56 1.01
CA SER A 99 -3.73 -28.60 -0.06
C SER A 99 -2.89 -29.90 -0.03
N ASP A 100 -2.93 -30.65 1.07
CA ASP A 100 -2.27 -31.96 1.19
C ASP A 100 -2.73 -32.97 0.14
N GLU A 101 -3.92 -32.77 -0.46
CA GLU A 101 -4.45 -33.66 -1.50
C GLU A 101 -3.79 -33.45 -2.87
N VAL A 102 -3.14 -32.31 -3.09
CA VAL A 102 -2.61 -31.93 -4.42
C VAL A 102 -1.13 -31.56 -4.40
N ILE A 103 -0.52 -31.39 -3.23
CA ILE A 103 0.88 -30.96 -3.10
C ILE A 103 1.84 -32.16 -3.05
N LEU A 104 2.96 -32.07 -3.77
CA LEU A 104 4.11 -32.97 -3.59
C LEU A 104 5.01 -32.47 -2.46
N LYS A 105 5.48 -33.37 -1.59
CA LYS A 105 6.31 -33.04 -0.42
C LYS A 105 7.66 -33.79 -0.40
N PRO A 106 8.53 -33.63 -1.40
CA PRO A 106 9.87 -34.20 -1.39
C PRO A 106 10.75 -33.51 -0.33
N THR A 107 11.70 -34.24 0.23
CA THR A 107 12.80 -33.60 0.96
C THR A 107 13.70 -32.82 0.00
N GLY A 108 14.48 -31.87 0.51
CA GLY A 108 15.36 -31.04 -0.34
C GLY A 108 16.32 -31.86 -1.22
N ASN A 109 16.79 -33.02 -0.74
CA ASN A 109 17.66 -33.91 -1.51
C ASN A 109 16.92 -34.73 -2.58
N GLN A 110 15.60 -34.89 -2.46
CA GLN A 110 14.76 -35.62 -3.41
C GLN A 110 14.28 -34.73 -4.56
N LEU A 111 14.31 -33.41 -4.41
CA LEU A 111 13.89 -32.47 -5.45
C LEU A 111 14.99 -32.29 -6.51
N THR A 112 15.14 -33.29 -7.38
CA THR A 112 16.09 -33.29 -8.49
C THR A 112 15.37 -33.13 -9.84
N VAL A 113 16.14 -32.96 -10.92
CA VAL A 113 15.57 -32.91 -12.28
C VAL A 113 14.86 -34.22 -12.59
N GLU A 114 15.48 -35.34 -12.23
CA GLU A 114 14.92 -36.68 -12.42
C GLU A 114 13.59 -36.84 -11.68
N PHE A 115 13.50 -36.35 -10.43
CA PHE A 115 12.24 -36.35 -9.70
C PHE A 115 11.14 -35.57 -10.41
N LEU A 116 11.45 -34.40 -10.99
CA LEU A 116 10.49 -33.58 -11.73
C LEU A 116 10.10 -34.20 -13.08
N GLU A 117 11.02 -34.88 -13.75
CA GLU A 117 10.74 -35.64 -14.97
C GLU A 117 9.82 -36.85 -14.68
N GLU A 118 10.02 -37.53 -13.54
CA GLU A 118 9.22 -38.67 -13.11
C GLU A 118 7.82 -38.26 -12.60
N ASN A 119 7.73 -37.17 -11.84
CA ASN A 119 6.51 -36.79 -11.12
C ASN A 119 5.75 -35.61 -11.78
N SER A 120 6.29 -35.02 -12.86
CA SER A 120 5.81 -33.80 -13.50
C SER A 120 5.85 -32.56 -12.60
N PHE A 121 6.21 -31.40 -13.16
CA PHE A 121 6.17 -30.11 -12.45
C PHE A 121 4.86 -29.36 -12.70
N SER A 122 3.72 -30.03 -12.48
CA SER A 122 2.39 -29.49 -12.77
C SER A 122 1.53 -29.21 -11.53
N VAL A 123 2.01 -29.56 -10.34
CA VAL A 123 1.33 -29.30 -9.06
C VAL A 123 2.29 -28.61 -8.08
N PRO A 124 1.79 -27.91 -7.04
CA PRO A 124 2.66 -27.22 -6.11
C PRO A 124 3.53 -28.20 -5.31
N ILE A 125 4.74 -27.77 -4.96
CA ILE A 125 5.71 -28.52 -4.16
C ILE A 125 5.94 -27.74 -2.86
N LEU A 126 5.87 -28.42 -1.70
CA LEU A 126 6.11 -27.85 -0.37
C LEU A 126 7.26 -28.56 0.34
#